data_AF-A0A2E0Y0T4-F1
#
_entry.id   AF-A0A2E0Y0T4-F1
#
_cell.length_a   1.000
_cell.length_b   1.000
_cell.length_c   1.000
_cell.angle_alpha   90.00
_cell.angle_beta   90.00
_cell.angle_gamma   90.00
#
_symmetry.space_group_name_H-M   'P 1'
#
loop_
_entity.id
_entity.type
_entity.pdbx_description
1 polymer ?
#
loop_
_entity_poly.entity_id
_entity_poly.type
_entity_poly.pdbx_seq_one_letter_code
_entity_poly.pdbx_strand_id
1 'polypeptide(L)'
;MGLRSDWVMYYPGQWEFVPGGSVQPGQEPLETILEELQEEVFCNAPSPPIPIAVACDPHAYSWEVIHLIRLTPEEMPIGSSEYDALRWCELDALPEPLTPIAQQMKALAGSVDSV
;
A
#
# COMPACT_ATOMS: atom_id res chain seq x y z
N MET A 1 4.87 -0.60 5.31
CA MET A 1 3.86 0.29 5.93
C MET A 1 4.35 1.72 5.88
N GLY A 2 3.48 2.67 5.55
CA GLY A 2 3.79 4.10 5.56
C GLY A 2 2.90 4.87 6.51
N LEU A 3 3.49 5.79 7.29
CA LEU A 3 2.78 6.74 8.13
C LEU A 3 2.47 7.98 7.31
N ARG A 4 1.20 8.21 7.02
CA ARG A 4 0.73 9.34 6.19
C ARG A 4 1.07 10.68 6.82
N SER A 5 1.69 11.57 6.06
CA SER A 5 2.08 12.92 6.50
C SER A 5 0.87 13.76 6.90
N ASP A 6 1.08 14.83 7.67
CA ASP A 6 -0.04 15.65 8.18
C ASP A 6 -0.79 16.48 7.11
N TRP A 7 -0.17 16.70 5.96
CA TRP A 7 -0.70 17.53 4.86
C TRP A 7 -1.50 16.76 3.81
N VAL A 8 -1.53 15.43 3.87
CA VAL A 8 -2.30 14.64 2.91
C VAL A 8 -3.80 14.73 3.22
N MET A 9 -4.63 14.63 2.17
CA MET A 9 -6.07 14.90 2.28
C MET A 9 -6.82 13.90 3.17
N TYR A 10 -6.50 12.62 3.06
CA TYR A 10 -7.17 11.54 3.78
C TYR A 10 -6.24 10.91 4.81
N TYR A 11 -6.77 10.64 6.01
CA TYR A 11 -6.11 9.92 7.10
C TYR A 11 -4.69 10.39 7.48
N PRO A 12 -4.43 11.70 7.63
CA PRO A 12 -3.14 12.17 8.11
C PRO A 12 -2.81 11.55 9.48
N GLY A 13 -1.56 11.13 9.68
CA GLY A 13 -1.08 10.50 10.90
C GLY A 13 -1.54 9.05 11.12
N GLN A 14 -2.15 8.40 10.13
CA GLN A 14 -2.48 6.98 10.16
C GLN A 14 -1.52 6.17 9.30
N TRP A 15 -1.38 4.89 9.63
CA TRP A 15 -0.53 3.94 8.93
C TRP A 15 -1.31 3.17 7.86
N GLU A 16 -0.68 2.94 6.72
CA GLU A 16 -1.25 2.13 5.65
C GLU A 16 -0.24 1.21 4.97
N PHE A 17 -0.76 0.32 4.12
CA PHE A 17 0.06 -0.43 3.17
C PHE A 17 0.47 0.49 2.03
N VAL A 18 1.75 0.45 1.68
CA VAL A 18 2.35 1.23 0.59
C VAL A 18 3.08 0.27 -0.33
N PRO A 19 3.16 0.54 -1.63
CA PRO A 19 2.70 1.75 -2.33
C PRO A 19 1.17 1.80 -2.58
N GLY A 20 0.64 2.96 -2.94
CA GLY A 20 -0.74 3.11 -3.37
C GLY A 20 -1.05 4.48 -4.00
N GLY A 21 -1.85 4.49 -5.06
CA GLY A 21 -2.18 5.72 -5.77
C GLY A 21 -3.36 5.59 -6.74
N SER A 22 -3.74 6.71 -7.34
CA SER A 22 -4.95 6.80 -8.18
C SER A 22 -4.67 6.39 -9.61
N VAL A 23 -5.43 5.40 -10.10
CA VAL A 23 -5.39 4.97 -11.51
C VAL A 23 -5.89 6.09 -12.42
N GLN A 24 -5.08 6.50 -13.39
CA GLN A 24 -5.44 7.55 -14.34
C GLN A 24 -6.36 7.02 -15.46
N PRO A 25 -7.17 7.88 -16.10
CA PRO A 25 -8.00 7.48 -17.23
C PRO A 25 -7.17 6.85 -18.37
N GLY A 26 -7.46 5.59 -18.69
CA GLY A 26 -6.77 4.84 -19.75
C GLY A 26 -5.51 4.10 -19.30
N GLN A 27 -5.15 4.20 -18.01
CA GLN A 27 -4.05 3.45 -17.40
C GLN A 27 -4.59 2.17 -16.75
N GLU A 28 -3.81 1.09 -16.81
CA GLU A 28 -4.16 -0.17 -16.15
C GLU A 28 -3.74 -0.15 -14.68
N PRO A 29 -4.52 -0.71 -13.74
CA PRO A 29 -4.16 -0.73 -12.31
C PRO A 29 -2.78 -1.35 -12.02
N LEU A 30 -2.37 -2.34 -12.83
CA LEU A 30 -1.07 -2.98 -12.71
C LEU A 30 0.08 -2.03 -13.09
N GLU A 31 -0.13 -1.14 -14.07
CA GLU A 31 0.84 -0.12 -14.46
C GLU A 31 0.98 0.91 -13.33
N THR A 32 -0.15 1.41 -12.81
CA THR A 32 -0.17 2.37 -11.70
C THR A 32 0.57 1.83 -10.48
N ILE A 33 0.27 0.61 -10.00
CA ILE A 33 0.92 0.12 -8.78
C ILE A 33 2.44 -0.10 -8.94
N LEU A 34 2.91 -0.38 -10.16
CA LEU A 34 4.34 -0.49 -10.44
C LEU A 34 5.03 0.87 -10.50
N GLU A 35 4.35 1.90 -11.02
CA GLU A 35 4.83 3.30 -10.98
C GLU A 35 4.90 3.80 -9.53
N GLU A 36 3.82 3.65 -8.76
CA GLU A 36 3.76 4.06 -7.36
C GLU A 36 4.83 3.34 -6.51
N LEU A 37 5.12 2.06 -6.80
CA LEU A 37 6.22 1.34 -6.14
C LEU A 37 7.58 2.02 -6.34
N GLN A 38 7.84 2.57 -7.53
CA GLN A 38 9.07 3.30 -7.82
C GLN A 38 9.04 4.69 -7.19
N GLU A 39 7.92 5.41 -7.28
CA GLU A 39 7.80 6.80 -6.83
C GLU A 39 7.77 6.94 -5.31
N GLU A 40 7.01 6.08 -4.62
CA GLU A 40 6.79 6.19 -3.18
C GLU A 40 7.83 5.42 -2.36
N VAL A 41 8.32 4.31 -2.90
CA VAL A 41 9.08 3.32 -2.11
C VAL A 41 10.50 3.14 -2.65
N PHE A 42 10.74 3.45 -3.93
CA PHE A 42 12.01 3.26 -4.64
C PHE A 42 12.46 1.79 -4.65
N CYS A 43 11.50 0.86 -4.80
CA CYS A 43 11.75 -0.59 -4.82
C CYS A 43 11.33 -1.24 -6.13
N ASN A 44 11.91 -2.40 -6.45
CA ASN A 44 11.54 -3.20 -7.62
C ASN A 44 10.80 -4.48 -7.23
N ALA A 45 9.76 -4.82 -7.99
CA ALA A 45 9.10 -6.11 -7.88
C ALA A 45 9.82 -7.14 -8.79
N PRO A 46 10.35 -8.26 -8.25
CA PRO A 46 11.01 -9.31 -9.04
C PRO A 46 10.03 -10.14 -9.87
N SER A 47 8.72 -9.99 -9.61
CA SER A 47 7.63 -10.63 -10.35
C SER A 47 6.44 -9.67 -10.45
N PRO A 48 5.58 -9.79 -11.47
CA PRO A 48 4.39 -8.97 -11.59
C PRO A 48 3.51 -9.03 -10.33
N PRO A 49 3.02 -7.87 -9.81
CA PRO A 49 2.00 -7.83 -8.76
C PRO A 49 0.76 -8.66 -9.11
N ILE A 50 0.17 -9.30 -8.10
CA ILE A 50 -1.02 -10.14 -8.27
C ILE A 50 -2.23 -9.41 -7.68
N PRO A 51 -3.28 -9.09 -8.45
CA PRO A 51 -4.51 -8.53 -7.89
C PRO A 51 -5.21 -9.59 -7.03
N ILE A 52 -5.53 -9.28 -5.78
CA ILE A 52 -6.12 -10.23 -4.82
C ILE A 52 -7.51 -9.84 -4.35
N ALA A 53 -7.86 -8.54 -4.41
CA ALA A 53 -9.16 -8.07 -3.96
C ALA A 53 -9.52 -6.70 -4.55
N VAL A 54 -10.80 -6.36 -4.42
CA VAL A 54 -11.29 -4.99 -4.56
C VAL A 54 -12.00 -4.61 -3.26
N ALA A 55 -11.67 -3.46 -2.70
CA ALA A 55 -12.26 -2.97 -1.45
C ALA A 55 -12.83 -1.56 -1.62
N CYS A 56 -13.83 -1.21 -0.82
CA CYS A 56 -14.44 0.10 -0.82
C CYS A 56 -13.99 0.88 0.42
N ASP A 57 -13.50 2.10 0.21
CA ASP A 57 -13.33 3.09 1.28
C ASP A 57 -14.44 4.14 1.17
N PRO A 58 -15.50 4.06 1.98
CA PRO A 58 -16.59 5.03 1.93
C PRO A 58 -16.21 6.41 2.48
N HIS A 59 -15.12 6.53 3.25
CA HIS A 59 -14.68 7.78 3.85
C HIS A 59 -13.69 8.53 2.96
N ALA A 60 -12.85 7.81 2.21
CA ALA A 60 -12.03 8.37 1.14
C ALA A 60 -12.77 8.46 -0.21
N TYR A 61 -13.98 7.90 -0.29
CA TYR A 61 -14.80 7.83 -1.50
C TYR A 61 -14.11 7.11 -2.67
N SER A 62 -13.33 6.09 -2.37
CA SER A 62 -12.53 5.34 -3.33
C SER A 62 -12.87 3.85 -3.37
N TRP A 63 -12.49 3.22 -4.48
CA TRP A 63 -12.43 1.77 -4.62
C TRP A 63 -10.98 1.39 -4.88
N GLU A 64 -10.46 0.49 -4.05
CA GLU A 64 -9.06 0.08 -4.06
C GLU A 64 -8.92 -1.27 -4.76
N VAL A 65 -8.02 -1.35 -5.75
CA VAL A 65 -7.58 -2.62 -6.34
C VAL A 65 -6.32 -3.08 -5.61
N ILE A 66 -6.49 -4.07 -4.74
CA ILE A 66 -5.44 -4.50 -3.83
C ILE A 66 -4.56 -5.54 -4.53
N HIS A 67 -3.26 -5.28 -4.55
CA HIS A 67 -2.26 -6.17 -5.12
C HIS A 67 -1.36 -6.77 -4.04
N LEU A 68 -1.02 -8.05 -4.20
CA LEU A 68 0.10 -8.67 -3.51
C LEU A 68 1.37 -8.38 -4.31
N ILE A 69 2.33 -7.73 -3.67
CA ILE A 69 3.65 -7.45 -4.24
C ILE A 69 4.68 -8.19 -3.42
N ARG A 70 5.50 -9.03 -4.08
CA ARG A 70 6.70 -9.59 -3.47
C ARG A 70 7.83 -8.61 -3.68
N LEU A 71 8.61 -8.33 -2.64
CA LEU A 71 9.76 -7.43 -2.70
C LEU A 71 11.02 -8.16 -2.26
N THR A 72 12.16 -7.67 -2.74
CA THR A 72 13.46 -8.15 -2.30
C THR A 72 13.78 -7.51 -0.95
N PRO A 73 14.00 -8.27 0.15
CA PRO A 73 14.08 -7.72 1.52
C PRO A 73 15.22 -6.71 1.76
N GLU A 74 16.21 -6.69 0.88
CA GLU A 74 17.41 -5.87 0.99
C GLU A 74 17.17 -4.40 0.60
N GLU A 75 16.08 -4.11 -0.11
CA GLU A 75 15.69 -2.75 -0.47
C GLU A 75 14.88 -2.13 0.69
N MET A 76 15.51 -1.24 1.45
CA MET A 76 14.79 -0.43 2.43
C MET A 76 14.00 0.67 1.71
N PRO A 77 12.70 0.81 2.00
CA PRO A 77 11.88 1.80 1.34
C PRO A 77 12.29 3.22 1.75
N ILE A 78 12.58 4.09 0.78
CA ILE A 78 13.13 5.44 1.02
C ILE A 78 12.02 6.47 1.31
N GLY A 79 10.83 6.29 0.75
CA GLY A 79 9.69 7.17 0.98
C GLY A 79 9.62 8.36 0.02
N SER A 80 8.39 8.74 -0.34
CA SER A 80 8.07 10.05 -0.90
C SER A 80 7.70 11.04 0.22
N SER A 81 7.40 12.29 -0.15
CA SER A 81 6.85 13.27 0.79
C SER A 81 5.49 12.90 1.36
N GLU A 82 4.78 11.91 0.81
CA GLU A 82 3.46 11.53 1.32
C GLU A 82 3.51 10.81 2.68
N TYR A 83 4.69 10.37 3.09
CA TYR A 83 4.90 9.64 4.33
C TYR A 83 5.98 10.26 5.21
N ASP A 84 5.65 10.43 6.49
CA ASP A 84 6.62 10.84 7.52
C ASP A 84 7.55 9.69 7.93
N ALA A 85 7.13 8.43 7.71
CA ALA A 85 7.94 7.26 8.00
C ALA A 85 7.51 6.04 7.17
N LEU A 86 8.49 5.28 6.66
CA LEU A 86 8.29 3.96 6.08
C LEU A 86 8.96 2.88 6.93
N ARG A 87 8.27 1.73 7.10
CA ARG A 87 8.78 0.59 7.89
C ARG A 87 8.32 -0.75 7.33
N TRP A 88 9.23 -1.72 7.43
CA TRP A 88 8.86 -3.14 7.41
C TRP A 88 8.17 -3.51 8.71
N CYS A 89 7.10 -4.29 8.62
CA CYS A 89 6.31 -4.74 9.77
C CYS A 89 5.87 -6.18 9.54
N GLU A 90 5.87 -6.97 10.60
CA GLU A 90 5.21 -8.28 10.61
C GLU A 90 3.69 -8.08 10.67
N LEU A 91 2.94 -8.98 10.04
CA LEU A 91 1.48 -8.84 9.92
C LEU A 91 0.74 -8.86 11.27
N ASP A 92 1.29 -9.56 12.26
CA ASP A 92 0.77 -9.61 13.63
C ASP A 92 1.21 -8.42 14.49
N ALA A 93 2.15 -7.61 14.01
CA ALA A 93 2.75 -6.47 14.71
C ALA A 93 2.70 -5.18 13.88
N LEU A 94 1.60 -4.95 13.16
CA LEU A 94 1.38 -3.71 12.42
C LEU A 94 1.30 -2.48 13.37
N PRO A 95 1.79 -1.32 12.93
CA PRO A 95 1.70 -0.07 13.68
C PRO A 95 0.26 0.46 13.69
N GLU A 96 -0.05 1.32 14.65
CA GLU A 96 -1.36 1.91 14.87
C GLU A 96 -1.27 3.45 14.97
N PRO A 97 -2.34 4.20 14.64
CA PRO A 97 -3.61 3.71 14.10
C PRO A 97 -3.51 3.34 12.61
N LEU A 98 -4.14 2.25 12.19
CA LEU A 98 -4.28 1.88 10.77
C LEU A 98 -5.42 2.63 10.07
N THR A 99 -5.24 2.94 8.77
CA THR A 99 -6.34 3.40 7.91
C THR A 99 -7.44 2.35 7.78
N PRO A 100 -8.71 2.73 7.51
CA PRO A 100 -9.81 1.77 7.35
C PRO A 100 -9.53 0.69 6.29
N ILE A 101 -8.90 1.06 5.16
CA ILE A 101 -8.49 0.10 4.14
C ILE A 101 -7.37 -0.81 4.63
N ALA A 102 -6.36 -0.29 5.33
CA ALA A 102 -5.29 -1.13 5.86
C ALA A 102 -5.80 -2.16 6.88
N GLN A 103 -6.83 -1.82 7.67
CA GLN A 103 -7.51 -2.77 8.54
C GLN A 103 -8.19 -3.90 7.75
N GLN A 104 -8.86 -3.59 6.64
CA GLN A 104 -9.46 -4.59 5.75
C GLN A 104 -8.38 -5.47 5.09
N MET A 105 -7.28 -4.87 4.62
CA MET A 105 -6.16 -5.57 3.99
C MET A 105 -5.45 -6.54 4.93
N LYS A 106 -5.33 -6.21 6.22
CA LYS A 106 -4.73 -7.10 7.23
C LYS A 106 -5.42 -8.47 7.24
N ALA A 107 -6.74 -8.51 7.11
CA ALA A 107 -7.51 -9.75 7.06
C ALA A 107 -7.25 -10.55 5.77
N LEU A 108 -6.99 -9.86 4.65
CA LEU A 108 -6.68 -10.49 3.36
C LEU A 108 -5.26 -11.07 3.34
N ALA A 109 -4.26 -10.33 3.83
CA ALA A 109 -2.87 -10.75 3.81
C ALA A 109 -2.64 -12.10 4.52
N GLY A 110 -3.31 -12.33 5.67
CA GLY A 110 -3.21 -13.59 6.40
C GLY A 110 -3.81 -14.80 5.67
N SER A 111 -4.61 -14.59 4.62
CA SER A 111 -5.18 -15.67 3.80
C SER A 111 -4.29 -16.09 2.63
N VAL A 112 -3.32 -15.25 2.24
CA VAL A 112 -2.48 -15.44 1.05
C VAL A 112 -1.28 -16.35 1.34
N ASP A 113 -0.77 -16.38 2.57
CA ASP A 113 0.34 -17.27 2.98
C ASP A 113 -0.03 -18.77 2.97
N SER A 114 -1.28 -19.11 2.66
CA SER A 114 -1.77 -20.49 2.54
C SER A 114 -1.76 -21.04 1.11
N VAL A 115 -1.24 -20.29 0.13
CA VAL A 115 -1.21 -20.66 -1.31
C VAL A 115 0.22 -20.91 -1.80
#